data_AF-A0A951N481-F1
#
_entry.id   AF-A0A951N481-F1
#
_cell.length_a   1.000
_cell.length_b   1.000
_cell.length_c   1.000
_cell.angle_alpha   90.00
_cell.angle_beta   90.00
_cell.angle_gamma   90.00
#
_symmetry.space_group_name_H-M   'P 1'
#
loop_
_entity.id
_entity.type
_entity.pdbx_description
1 polymer ?
#
loop_
_entity_poly.entity_id
_entity_poly.type
_entity_poly.pdbx_seq_one_letter_code
_entity_poly.pdbx_strand_id
1 'polypeptide(L)'
;MQLSTSPCDNKAVLKRGSGFTLVQVLLVIAVLGLLASILVGQFGRGRASVRRVECDVHLKEIAMALDTFRQETGRMPATLAEFQQKRYIESDSLRCAADPNLAVRGQDPSYTSYGDFYVIREPRDSGEMPVVVCPFHEGDGSHGAQAFKGGYTNQYAARPATLAVGDFAGVVTVERPGKGVLALPTSSPLQLRGGDRIRTGAGEATIRFVDGSNANITANSEMSVMQSYRNGRRGGPLFTLVRQFSGRVNYYVKPGNNFDVATPTATAGALGTRFSVNLAASPNVPIGQLDSFLTVQEHTVAFTTLERTVNISAIPGELPVTVAANDPVLDNRPRRPRNGRANGLGSTGGGNN
;
A
#
# COMPACT_ATOMS: atom_id res chain seq x y z
N MET A 1 -25.32 -90.58 52.96
CA MET A 1 -24.06 -90.00 53.47
C MET A 1 -23.76 -88.74 52.67
N GLN A 2 -23.30 -87.71 53.35
CA GLN A 2 -23.51 -86.29 53.04
C GLN A 2 -22.67 -85.74 51.87
N LEU A 3 -23.21 -84.65 51.30
CA LEU A 3 -22.62 -83.71 50.34
C LEU A 3 -21.25 -83.18 50.78
N SER A 4 -20.36 -82.91 49.82
CA SER A 4 -19.37 -81.84 49.96
C SER A 4 -18.99 -81.27 48.59
N THR A 5 -19.71 -80.23 48.19
CA THR A 5 -19.29 -79.30 47.14
C THR A 5 -18.43 -78.22 47.78
N SER A 6 -17.12 -78.28 47.60
CA SER A 6 -16.22 -77.19 47.99
C SER A 6 -16.31 -76.03 46.98
N PRO A 7 -16.56 -74.79 47.41
CA PRO A 7 -16.43 -73.62 46.55
C PRO A 7 -14.96 -73.20 46.45
N CYS A 8 -14.42 -73.10 45.23
CA CYS A 8 -13.18 -72.37 44.99
C CYS A 8 -13.49 -70.87 45.12
N ASP A 9 -13.23 -70.34 46.31
CA ASP A 9 -13.40 -68.95 46.69
C ASP A 9 -12.28 -68.10 46.03
N ASN A 10 -12.60 -67.52 44.87
CA ASN A 10 -11.68 -66.73 44.06
C ASN A 10 -11.57 -65.32 44.66
N LYS A 11 -10.81 -65.16 45.74
CA LYS A 11 -10.52 -63.84 46.32
C LYS A 11 -9.49 -63.10 45.46
N ALA A 12 -9.96 -62.46 44.40
CA ALA A 12 -9.20 -61.40 43.75
C ALA A 12 -8.98 -60.27 44.79
N VAL A 13 -7.76 -60.18 45.32
CA VAL A 13 -7.34 -59.08 46.18
C VAL A 13 -7.37 -57.80 45.33
N LEU A 14 -8.48 -57.05 45.42
CA LEU A 14 -8.54 -55.68 44.91
C LEU A 14 -7.49 -54.87 45.68
N LYS A 15 -6.30 -54.70 45.09
CA LYS A 15 -5.32 -53.74 45.56
C LYS A 15 -6.04 -52.39 45.69
N ARG A 16 -6.16 -51.88 46.92
CA ARG A 16 -6.61 -50.50 47.16
C ARG A 16 -5.65 -49.61 46.38
N GLY A 17 -6.11 -49.08 45.24
CA GLY A 17 -5.36 -48.10 44.48
C GLY A 17 -5.05 -46.92 45.39
N SER A 18 -3.80 -46.46 45.39
CA SER A 18 -3.41 -45.23 46.08
C SER A 18 -4.28 -44.09 45.57
N GLY A 19 -5.13 -43.54 46.43
CA GLY A 19 -5.90 -42.33 46.12
C GLY A 19 -4.93 -41.16 45.91
N PHE A 20 -5.26 -40.30 44.96
CA PHE A 20 -4.51 -39.06 44.72
C PHE A 20 -4.52 -38.20 45.98
N THR A 21 -3.35 -37.72 46.40
CA THR A 21 -3.28 -36.77 47.52
C THR A 21 -3.72 -35.39 47.04
N LEU A 22 -4.33 -34.59 47.93
CA LEU A 22 -4.67 -33.20 47.65
C LEU A 22 -3.46 -32.41 47.12
N VAL A 23 -2.29 -32.70 47.69
CA VAL A 23 -1.01 -32.10 47.29
C VAL A 23 -0.64 -32.45 45.85
N GLN A 24 -0.84 -33.71 45.42
CA GLN A 24 -0.55 -34.12 44.05
C GLN A 24 -1.46 -33.41 43.04
N VAL A 25 -2.75 -33.26 43.34
CA VAL A 25 -3.67 -32.53 42.45
C VAL A 25 -3.28 -31.04 42.39
N LEU A 26 -2.96 -30.43 43.53
CA LEU A 26 -2.57 -29.02 43.61
C LEU A 26 -1.27 -28.74 42.84
N LEU A 27 -0.29 -29.65 42.91
CA LEU A 27 0.94 -29.54 42.13
C LEU A 27 0.67 -29.63 40.63
N VAL A 28 -0.20 -30.55 40.20
CA VAL A 28 -0.53 -30.72 38.78
C VAL A 28 -1.18 -29.46 38.21
N ILE A 29 -2.17 -28.89 38.89
CA ILE A 29 -2.81 -27.65 38.42
C ILE A 29 -1.82 -26.47 38.44
N ALA A 30 -0.89 -26.42 39.40
CA ALA A 30 0.15 -25.39 39.45
C ALA A 30 1.11 -25.49 38.25
N VAL A 31 1.55 -26.70 37.91
CA VAL A 31 2.41 -26.94 36.73
C VAL A 31 1.64 -26.67 35.43
N LEU A 32 0.38 -27.11 35.32
CA LEU A 32 -0.45 -26.83 34.14
C LEU A 32 -0.69 -25.32 33.97
N GLY A 33 -0.95 -24.60 35.06
CA GLY A 33 -1.10 -23.14 35.04
C GLY A 33 0.18 -22.42 34.61
N LEU A 34 1.34 -22.84 35.13
CA LEU A 34 2.64 -22.32 34.73
C LEU A 34 2.91 -22.55 33.23
N LEU A 35 2.75 -23.79 32.76
CA LEU A 35 2.95 -24.13 31.35
C LEU A 35 1.98 -23.35 30.44
N ALA A 36 0.71 -23.24 30.82
CA ALA A 36 -0.29 -22.46 30.08
C ALA A 36 0.08 -20.97 30.01
N SER A 37 0.59 -20.38 31.11
CA SER A 37 1.02 -18.98 31.14
C SER A 37 2.17 -18.69 30.16
N ILE A 38 3.13 -19.62 30.06
CA ILE A 38 4.28 -19.50 29.14
C ILE A 38 3.79 -19.58 27.69
N LEU A 39 2.86 -20.50 27.42
CA LEU A 39 2.27 -20.67 26.09
C LEU A 39 1.54 -19.40 25.64
N VAL A 40 0.64 -18.84 26.48
CA VAL A 40 -0.12 -17.63 26.15
C VAL A 40 0.79 -16.44 25.80
N GLY A 41 1.90 -16.24 26.52
CA GLY A 41 2.84 -15.15 26.28
C GLY A 41 3.57 -15.24 24.93
N GLN A 42 3.83 -16.45 24.42
CA GLN A 42 4.59 -16.67 23.18
C GLN A 42 3.76 -16.52 21.91
N PHE A 43 2.42 -16.59 21.99
CA PHE A 43 1.55 -16.48 20.82
C PHE A 43 1.39 -15.06 20.26
N GLY A 44 1.84 -14.02 20.97
CA GLY A 44 1.71 -12.63 20.53
C GLY A 44 2.49 -12.32 19.23
N ARG A 45 3.76 -12.75 19.16
CA ARG A 45 4.63 -12.52 17.99
C ARG A 45 4.23 -13.35 16.76
N GLY A 46 3.63 -14.53 16.99
CA GLY A 46 3.12 -15.38 15.91
C GLY A 46 2.01 -14.71 15.09
N ARG A 47 1.11 -13.96 15.75
CA ARG A 47 -0.04 -13.33 15.08
C ARG A 47 0.36 -12.25 14.06
N ALA A 48 1.35 -11.41 14.38
CA ALA A 48 1.83 -10.39 13.45
C ALA A 48 2.45 -11.01 12.19
N SER A 49 3.24 -12.08 12.38
CA SER A 49 3.83 -12.84 11.27
C SER A 49 2.76 -13.50 10.39
N VAL A 50 1.73 -14.12 11.00
CA VAL A 50 0.61 -14.75 10.26
C VAL A 50 -0.14 -13.72 9.42
N ARG A 51 -0.53 -12.57 10.01
CA ARG A 51 -1.23 -11.50 9.28
C ARG A 51 -0.41 -10.96 8.10
N ARG A 52 0.92 -10.92 8.24
CA ARG A 52 1.82 -10.51 7.17
C ARG A 52 1.86 -11.53 6.03
N VAL A 53 1.89 -12.82 6.34
CA VAL A 53 1.81 -13.89 5.33
C VAL A 53 0.47 -13.85 4.61
N GLU A 54 -0.63 -13.68 5.34
CA GLU A 54 -1.98 -13.53 4.78
C GLU A 54 -2.06 -12.31 3.84
N CYS A 55 -1.52 -11.16 4.27
CA CYS A 55 -1.43 -9.96 3.44
C CYS A 55 -0.63 -10.20 2.15
N ASP A 56 0.46 -10.95 2.20
CA ASP A 56 1.25 -11.30 1.02
C ASP A 56 0.47 -12.19 0.04
N VAL A 57 -0.31 -13.15 0.56
CA VAL A 57 -1.22 -13.99 -0.23
C VAL A 57 -2.31 -13.13 -0.88
N HIS A 58 -2.98 -12.28 -0.12
CA HIS A 58 -4.01 -11.36 -0.65
C HIS A 58 -3.46 -10.44 -1.74
N LEU A 59 -2.28 -9.85 -1.53
CA LEU A 59 -1.60 -9.02 -2.53
C LEU A 59 -1.22 -9.81 -3.78
N LYS A 60 -0.82 -11.08 -3.63
CA LYS A 60 -0.52 -11.97 -4.76
C LYS A 60 -1.77 -12.29 -5.57
N GLU A 61 -2.88 -12.61 -4.91
CA GLU A 61 -4.19 -12.83 -5.53
C GLU A 61 -4.65 -11.59 -6.30
N ILE A 62 -4.56 -10.40 -5.67
CA ILE A 62 -4.82 -9.12 -6.32
C ILE A 62 -3.96 -8.96 -7.57
N ALA A 63 -2.64 -9.16 -7.46
CA ALA A 63 -1.72 -8.98 -8.58
C ALA A 63 -2.05 -9.89 -9.78
N MET A 64 -2.34 -11.17 -9.50
CA MET A 64 -2.70 -12.15 -10.53
C MET A 64 -4.05 -11.82 -11.18
N ALA A 65 -5.05 -11.51 -10.39
CA ALA A 65 -6.39 -11.21 -10.90
C ALA A 65 -6.40 -9.87 -11.67
N LEU A 66 -5.58 -8.89 -11.28
CA LEU A 66 -5.39 -7.65 -12.04
C LEU A 66 -4.79 -7.93 -13.42
N ASP A 67 -3.86 -8.87 -13.53
CA ASP A 67 -3.32 -9.30 -14.82
C ASP A 67 -4.37 -9.99 -15.69
N THR A 68 -5.29 -10.77 -15.11
CA THR A 68 -6.45 -11.34 -15.83
C THR A 68 -7.38 -10.24 -16.33
N PHE A 69 -7.79 -9.32 -15.45
CA PHE A 69 -8.64 -8.19 -15.82
C PHE A 69 -8.04 -7.36 -16.96
N ARG A 70 -6.73 -7.12 -16.88
CA ARG A 70 -5.98 -6.39 -17.92
C ARG A 70 -5.96 -7.14 -19.25
N GLN A 71 -5.82 -8.46 -19.23
CA GLN A 71 -5.84 -9.27 -20.45
C GLN A 71 -7.21 -9.27 -21.12
N GLU A 72 -8.29 -9.28 -20.34
CA GLU A 72 -9.66 -9.31 -20.87
C GLU A 72 -10.16 -7.93 -21.31
N THR A 73 -9.85 -6.88 -20.56
CA THR A 73 -10.39 -5.53 -20.78
C THR A 73 -9.42 -4.58 -21.50
N GLY A 74 -8.15 -4.96 -21.62
CA GLY A 74 -7.10 -4.12 -22.19
C GLY A 74 -6.62 -2.96 -21.30
N ARG A 75 -7.20 -2.79 -20.10
CA ARG A 75 -6.82 -1.73 -19.14
C ARG A 75 -6.78 -2.24 -17.71
N MET A 76 -6.25 -1.45 -16.80
CA MET A 76 -6.37 -1.70 -15.36
C MET A 76 -7.73 -1.21 -14.84
N PRO A 77 -8.26 -1.74 -13.73
CA PRO A 77 -9.48 -1.23 -13.11
C PRO A 77 -9.24 0.20 -12.57
N ALA A 78 -10.30 1.00 -12.52
CA ALA A 78 -10.22 2.36 -11.98
C ALA A 78 -10.03 2.36 -10.47
N THR A 79 -10.68 1.42 -9.80
CA THR A 79 -10.60 1.22 -8.36
C THR A 79 -10.65 -0.26 -8.06
N LEU A 80 -10.16 -0.66 -6.89
CA LEU A 80 -10.34 -2.04 -6.41
C LEU A 80 -11.82 -2.38 -6.16
N ALA A 81 -12.68 -1.37 -5.96
CA ALA A 81 -14.13 -1.58 -5.85
C ALA A 81 -14.76 -1.99 -7.19
N GLU A 82 -14.37 -1.37 -8.32
CA GLU A 82 -14.80 -1.83 -9.67
C GLU A 82 -14.40 -3.30 -9.88
N PHE A 83 -13.17 -3.61 -9.50
CA PHE A 83 -12.56 -4.92 -9.65
C PHE A 83 -13.30 -6.01 -8.88
N GLN A 84 -13.72 -5.70 -7.65
CA GLN A 84 -14.60 -6.54 -6.83
C GLN A 84 -16.00 -6.67 -7.41
N GLN A 85 -16.62 -5.57 -7.82
CA GLN A 85 -18.00 -5.56 -8.36
C GLN A 85 -18.12 -6.43 -9.61
N LYS A 86 -17.08 -6.47 -10.43
CA LYS A 86 -16.99 -7.32 -11.62
C LYS A 86 -16.61 -8.77 -11.32
N ARG A 87 -16.48 -9.16 -10.04
CA ARG A 87 -16.23 -10.53 -9.57
C ARG A 87 -14.92 -11.14 -10.07
N TYR A 88 -13.88 -10.33 -10.26
CA TYR A 88 -12.53 -10.83 -10.52
C TYR A 88 -11.80 -11.26 -9.24
N ILE A 89 -12.26 -10.77 -8.08
CA ILE A 89 -11.66 -11.04 -6.79
C ILE A 89 -12.73 -10.97 -5.68
N GLU A 90 -12.54 -11.77 -4.64
CA GLU A 90 -13.38 -11.75 -3.46
C GLU A 90 -13.08 -10.54 -2.55
N SER A 91 -14.07 -10.13 -1.76
CA SER A 91 -13.94 -8.97 -0.86
C SER A 91 -12.83 -9.14 0.17
N ASP A 92 -12.62 -10.37 0.65
CA ASP A 92 -11.69 -10.66 1.74
C ASP A 92 -10.23 -10.54 1.28
N SER A 93 -9.92 -10.92 0.03
CA SER A 93 -8.60 -10.69 -0.57
C SER A 93 -8.29 -9.20 -0.75
N LEU A 94 -9.29 -8.31 -0.72
CA LEU A 94 -9.11 -6.86 -0.77
C LEU A 94 -8.93 -6.20 0.61
N ARG A 95 -8.85 -7.01 1.66
CA ARG A 95 -8.74 -6.55 3.06
C ARG A 95 -7.46 -7.07 3.69
N CYS A 96 -6.81 -6.22 4.46
CA CYS A 96 -5.60 -6.59 5.19
C CYS A 96 -5.98 -6.96 6.62
N ALA A 97 -5.59 -8.15 7.09
CA ALA A 97 -5.85 -8.59 8.47
C ALA A 97 -5.18 -7.72 9.55
N ALA A 98 -4.22 -6.86 9.17
CA ALA A 98 -3.59 -5.88 10.06
C ALA A 98 -4.21 -4.47 9.95
N ASP A 99 -5.20 -4.26 9.09
CA ASP A 99 -5.92 -2.99 9.00
C ASP A 99 -6.68 -2.71 10.32
N PRO A 100 -6.32 -1.65 11.06
CA PRO A 100 -6.97 -1.34 12.33
C PRO A 100 -8.46 -1.00 12.21
N ASN A 101 -8.91 -0.57 11.03
CA ASN A 101 -10.29 -0.19 10.79
C ASN A 101 -11.15 -1.38 10.37
N LEU A 102 -10.56 -2.57 10.14
CA LEU A 102 -11.27 -3.71 9.57
C LEU A 102 -12.43 -4.18 10.45
N ALA A 103 -12.28 -4.13 11.77
CA ALA A 103 -13.34 -4.54 12.70
C ALA A 103 -14.61 -3.67 12.60
N VAL A 104 -14.44 -2.39 12.23
CA VAL A 104 -15.55 -1.43 12.14
C VAL A 104 -16.02 -1.30 10.68
N ARG A 105 -15.10 -1.08 9.75
CA ARG A 105 -15.40 -0.83 8.34
C ARG A 105 -15.58 -2.09 7.51
N GLY A 106 -15.08 -3.24 7.96
CA GLY A 106 -15.21 -4.51 7.24
C GLY A 106 -16.64 -5.05 7.14
N GLN A 107 -17.58 -4.48 7.89
CA GLN A 107 -19.01 -4.77 7.74
C GLN A 107 -19.57 -4.24 6.41
N ASP A 108 -18.97 -3.18 5.84
CA ASP A 108 -19.32 -2.67 4.52
C ASP A 108 -18.70 -3.59 3.44
N PRO A 109 -19.52 -4.25 2.60
CA PRO A 109 -19.02 -5.13 1.54
C PRO A 109 -18.12 -4.42 0.53
N SER A 110 -18.27 -3.10 0.36
CA SER A 110 -17.47 -2.30 -0.56
C SER A 110 -16.14 -1.80 0.04
N TYR A 111 -15.95 -1.98 1.35
CA TYR A 111 -14.73 -1.58 2.02
C TYR A 111 -13.55 -2.47 1.62
N THR A 112 -12.49 -1.81 1.14
CA THR A 112 -11.21 -2.43 0.81
C THR A 112 -10.11 -1.75 1.61
N SER A 113 -9.23 -2.53 2.25
CA SER A 113 -8.09 -1.97 2.99
C SER A 113 -7.04 -1.42 2.02
N TYR A 114 -6.95 -1.99 0.81
CA TYR A 114 -5.93 -1.66 -0.18
C TYR A 114 -6.36 -0.57 -1.17
N GLY A 115 -7.63 -0.15 -1.19
CA GLY A 115 -8.17 0.77 -2.22
C GLY A 115 -7.48 2.12 -2.25
N ASP A 116 -7.21 2.71 -1.09
CA ASP A 116 -6.45 3.96 -0.95
C ASP A 116 -4.96 3.80 -1.27
N PHE A 117 -4.49 2.57 -1.49
CA PHE A 117 -3.10 2.26 -1.79
C PHE A 117 -2.91 1.61 -3.17
N TYR A 118 -3.96 1.65 -4.00
CA TYR A 118 -3.94 1.25 -5.39
C TYR A 118 -3.50 2.42 -6.30
N VAL A 119 -2.65 2.11 -7.27
CA VAL A 119 -2.10 3.06 -8.24
C VAL A 119 -2.47 2.60 -9.65
N ILE A 120 -3.09 3.49 -10.42
CA ILE A 120 -3.42 3.23 -11.82
C ILE A 120 -2.12 3.16 -12.62
N ARG A 121 -1.95 2.07 -13.36
CA ARG A 121 -0.80 1.85 -14.26
C ARG A 121 -1.30 1.51 -15.66
N GLU A 122 -0.52 1.86 -16.66
CA GLU A 122 -0.78 1.40 -18.02
C GLU A 122 -0.32 -0.06 -18.17
N PRO A 123 -0.99 -0.87 -19.02
CA PRO A 123 -0.52 -2.21 -19.36
C PRO A 123 0.95 -2.30 -19.78
N ARG A 124 1.51 -1.23 -20.36
CA ARG A 124 2.90 -1.15 -20.85
C ARG A 124 3.89 -0.52 -19.86
N ASP A 125 3.45 -0.07 -18.69
CA ASP A 125 4.34 0.51 -17.69
C ASP A 125 5.37 -0.51 -17.18
N SER A 126 6.43 -0.04 -16.51
CA SER A 126 7.42 -0.97 -15.92
C SER A 126 6.76 -1.91 -14.91
N GLY A 127 7.09 -3.20 -14.98
CA GLY A 127 6.71 -4.18 -13.95
C GLY A 127 7.38 -3.93 -12.60
N GLU A 128 8.44 -3.13 -12.56
CA GLU A 128 9.16 -2.78 -11.33
C GLU A 128 8.44 -1.74 -10.46
N MET A 129 7.35 -1.16 -10.96
CA MET A 129 6.52 -0.22 -10.21
C MET A 129 5.36 -0.95 -9.53
N PRO A 130 5.06 -0.62 -8.27
CA PRO A 130 4.00 -1.30 -7.55
C PRO A 130 2.65 -0.83 -8.07
N VAL A 131 1.70 -1.74 -8.05
CA VAL A 131 0.29 -1.50 -8.40
C VAL A 131 -0.56 -1.33 -7.14
N VAL A 132 -0.26 -2.10 -6.10
CA VAL A 132 -0.84 -1.94 -4.76
C VAL A 132 0.29 -1.94 -3.74
N VAL A 133 0.21 -1.07 -2.75
CA VAL A 133 1.10 -1.10 -1.58
C VAL A 133 0.28 -1.31 -0.31
N CYS A 134 0.85 -1.97 0.69
CA CYS A 134 0.22 -2.19 1.98
C CYS A 134 1.10 -1.60 3.08
N PRO A 135 0.64 -0.55 3.79
CA PRO A 135 1.42 0.09 4.83
C PRO A 135 1.16 -0.47 6.24
N PHE A 136 0.13 -1.30 6.43
CA PHE A 136 -0.32 -1.71 7.77
C PHE A 136 0.73 -2.53 8.56
N HIS A 137 1.71 -3.12 7.87
CA HIS A 137 2.79 -3.89 8.49
C HIS A 137 4.08 -3.09 8.76
N GLU A 138 4.11 -1.80 8.42
CA GLU A 138 5.26 -0.94 8.73
C GLU A 138 5.53 -0.86 10.24
N GLY A 139 4.51 -1.07 11.07
CA GLY A 139 4.63 -1.16 12.53
C GLY A 139 5.35 -2.40 13.05
N ASP A 140 5.32 -3.51 12.31
CA ASP A 140 5.80 -4.83 12.76
C ASP A 140 7.30 -5.07 12.46
N GLY A 141 7.94 -4.17 11.71
CA GLY A 141 9.35 -4.31 11.32
C GLY A 141 9.86 -3.29 10.31
N SER A 142 9.20 -2.13 10.15
CA SER A 142 9.51 -1.12 9.12
C SER A 142 9.43 -1.64 7.68
N HIS A 143 8.64 -2.68 7.40
CA HIS A 143 8.43 -3.20 6.05
C HIS A 143 6.98 -3.01 5.62
N GLY A 144 6.77 -2.44 4.43
CA GLY A 144 5.49 -2.55 3.73
C GLY A 144 5.53 -3.72 2.76
N ALA A 145 4.37 -4.22 2.34
CA ALA A 145 4.25 -5.22 1.28
C ALA A 145 3.74 -4.55 0.00
N GLN A 146 4.20 -4.99 -1.16
CA GLN A 146 3.80 -4.42 -2.45
C GLN A 146 3.47 -5.52 -3.44
N ALA A 147 2.41 -5.32 -4.20
CA ALA A 147 2.06 -6.10 -5.37
C ALA A 147 2.54 -5.40 -6.64
N PHE A 148 3.06 -6.18 -7.57
CA PHE A 148 3.59 -5.72 -8.86
C PHE A 148 2.84 -6.38 -10.01
N LYS A 149 2.90 -5.73 -11.17
CA LYS A 149 2.42 -6.33 -12.42
C LYS A 149 3.27 -7.56 -12.77
N GLY A 150 2.66 -8.58 -13.36
CA GLY A 150 3.26 -9.91 -13.53
C GLY A 150 2.96 -10.84 -12.36
N GLY A 151 1.99 -10.46 -11.51
CA GLY A 151 1.46 -11.30 -10.46
C GLY A 151 2.46 -11.64 -9.36
N TYR A 152 3.36 -10.76 -8.92
CA TYR A 152 4.29 -11.06 -7.82
C TYR A 152 4.27 -9.99 -6.72
N THR A 153 4.73 -10.38 -5.52
CA THR A 153 4.82 -9.51 -4.35
C THR A 153 6.27 -9.36 -3.90
N ASN A 154 6.59 -8.22 -3.31
CA ASN A 154 7.84 -8.02 -2.58
C ASN A 154 7.56 -7.27 -1.29
N GLN A 155 8.56 -7.28 -0.40
CA GLN A 155 8.49 -6.59 0.88
C GLN A 155 9.73 -5.74 1.05
N TYR A 156 9.55 -4.42 0.96
CA TYR A 156 10.65 -3.47 1.12
C TYR A 156 10.58 -2.72 2.44
N ALA A 157 11.75 -2.35 2.95
CA ALA A 157 11.85 -1.46 4.09
C ALA A 157 11.28 -0.08 3.73
N ALA A 158 10.24 0.32 4.44
CA ALA A 158 9.60 1.61 4.32
C ALA A 158 10.51 2.71 4.86
N ARG A 159 10.41 3.88 4.25
CA ARG A 159 11.14 5.09 4.63
C ARG A 159 10.11 6.17 4.96
N PRO A 160 10.00 6.59 6.23
CA PRO A 160 8.97 7.54 6.63
C PRO A 160 9.26 8.92 6.05
N ALA A 161 8.20 9.63 5.69
CA ALA A 161 8.27 11.07 5.44
C ALA A 161 8.26 11.84 6.77
N THR A 162 8.46 13.14 6.73
CA THR A 162 8.40 13.99 7.91
C THR A 162 7.56 15.24 7.68
N LEU A 163 6.86 15.65 8.73
CA LEU A 163 6.33 16.99 8.88
C LEU A 163 7.19 17.68 9.94
N ALA A 164 7.95 18.71 9.58
CA ALA A 164 8.81 19.41 10.53
C ALA A 164 8.05 20.51 11.27
N VAL A 165 8.63 20.95 12.40
CA VAL A 165 8.16 22.16 13.10
C VAL A 165 8.31 23.35 12.15
N GLY A 166 7.24 24.12 11.96
CA GLY A 166 7.22 25.28 11.06
C GLY A 166 6.92 24.97 9.59
N ASP A 167 6.86 23.70 9.19
CA ASP A 167 6.44 23.30 7.84
C ASP A 167 4.90 23.25 7.69
N PHE A 168 4.14 23.86 8.60
CA PHE A 168 2.68 23.93 8.53
C PHE A 168 2.16 25.23 9.14
N ALA A 169 1.02 25.70 8.63
CA ALA A 169 0.36 26.90 9.10
C ALA A 169 -1.17 26.75 8.99
N GLY A 170 -1.91 27.45 9.86
CA GLY A 170 -3.37 27.40 9.88
C GLY A 170 -3.93 26.04 10.33
N VAL A 171 -5.08 25.67 9.76
CA VAL A 171 -5.79 24.43 10.15
C VAL A 171 -5.18 23.22 9.43
N VAL A 172 -4.47 22.37 10.17
CA VAL A 172 -3.88 21.12 9.67
C VAL A 172 -4.20 19.98 10.63
N THR A 173 -4.57 18.82 10.08
CA THR A 173 -4.76 17.59 10.85
C THR A 173 -4.02 16.44 10.18
N VAL A 174 -3.32 15.64 10.98
CA VAL A 174 -2.71 14.39 10.55
C VAL A 174 -3.41 13.25 11.28
N GLU A 175 -3.97 12.30 10.54
CA GLU A 175 -4.63 11.13 11.08
C GLU A 175 -3.87 9.86 10.69
N ARG A 176 -3.62 8.98 11.66
CA ARG A 176 -3.01 7.67 11.40
C ARG A 176 -4.05 6.57 11.58
N PRO A 177 -4.22 5.66 10.60
CA PRO A 177 -5.12 4.52 10.73
C PRO A 177 -4.92 3.77 12.04
N GLY A 178 -6.00 3.56 12.80
CA GLY A 178 -5.98 2.88 14.10
C GLY A 178 -5.42 3.68 15.28
N LYS A 179 -4.80 4.85 15.06
CA LYS A 179 -4.34 5.75 16.13
C LYS A 179 -5.15 7.05 16.22
N GLY A 180 -5.90 7.38 15.16
CA GLY A 180 -6.67 8.62 15.08
C GLY A 180 -5.78 9.84 14.82
N VAL A 181 -6.27 11.01 15.23
CA VAL A 181 -5.59 12.29 14.99
C VAL A 181 -4.31 12.37 15.84
N LEU A 182 -3.19 12.63 15.20
CA LEU A 182 -1.87 12.80 15.82
C LEU A 182 -1.66 14.26 16.23
N ALA A 183 -0.92 14.46 17.32
CA ALA A 183 -0.44 15.78 17.71
C ALA A 183 0.57 16.31 16.68
N LEU A 184 0.41 17.57 16.28
CA LEU A 184 1.35 18.24 15.41
C LEU A 184 2.68 18.52 16.14
N PRO A 185 3.81 18.52 15.41
CA PRO A 185 5.12 18.61 16.04
C PRO A 185 5.39 20.01 16.62
N THR A 186 5.87 20.06 17.86
CA THR A 186 6.24 21.30 18.56
C THR A 186 7.75 21.47 18.74
N SER A 187 8.51 20.37 18.89
CA SER A 187 9.96 20.40 19.14
C SER A 187 10.78 19.45 18.27
N SER A 188 10.16 18.37 17.74
CA SER A 188 10.82 17.39 16.87
C SER A 188 9.90 17.03 15.70
N PRO A 189 10.45 16.74 14.50
CA PRO A 189 9.62 16.41 13.34
C PRO A 189 8.73 15.20 13.58
N LEU A 190 7.47 15.30 13.16
CA LEU A 190 6.53 14.18 13.18
C LEU A 190 6.88 13.23 12.03
N GLN A 191 7.16 11.97 12.35
CA GLN A 191 7.34 10.93 11.34
C GLN A 191 5.99 10.49 10.77
N LEU A 192 5.87 10.60 9.45
CA LEU A 192 4.74 10.17 8.66
C LEU A 192 5.02 8.81 8.03
N ARG A 193 4.12 7.87 8.24
CA ARG A 193 4.18 6.49 7.75
C ARG A 193 3.14 6.27 6.67
N GLY A 194 3.23 5.12 6.00
CA GLY A 194 2.22 4.74 5.03
C GLY A 194 0.81 4.72 5.65
N GLY A 195 -0.16 5.29 4.94
CA GLY A 195 -1.54 5.45 5.39
C GLY A 195 -1.82 6.70 6.24
N ASP A 196 -0.80 7.44 6.69
CA ASP A 196 -1.04 8.70 7.39
C ASP A 196 -1.71 9.69 6.42
N ARG A 197 -2.84 10.26 6.86
CA ARG A 197 -3.69 11.14 6.06
C ARG A 197 -3.58 12.57 6.58
N ILE A 198 -3.15 13.48 5.71
CA ILE A 198 -2.93 14.89 6.01
C ILE A 198 -4.04 15.69 5.36
N ARG A 199 -4.77 16.48 6.15
CA ARG A 199 -5.82 17.39 5.70
C ARG A 199 -5.48 18.81 6.10
N THR A 200 -5.67 19.73 5.18
CA THR A 200 -5.53 21.17 5.39
C THR A 200 -6.90 21.83 5.22
N GLY A 201 -7.32 22.64 6.18
CA GLY A 201 -8.47 23.53 6.05
C GLY A 201 -8.04 24.84 5.40
N ALA A 202 -8.35 25.98 6.03
CA ALA A 202 -7.70 27.25 5.73
C ALA A 202 -6.24 27.28 6.28
N GLY A 203 -5.40 26.40 5.76
CA GLY A 203 -4.01 26.22 6.19
C GLY A 203 -3.19 25.51 5.12
N GLU A 204 -1.93 25.23 5.40
CA GLU A 204 -1.03 24.53 4.49
C GLU A 204 -0.04 23.67 5.26
N ALA A 205 0.52 22.65 4.60
CA ALA A 205 1.53 21.78 5.17
C ALA A 205 2.54 21.33 4.11
N THR A 206 3.82 21.32 4.45
CA THR A 206 4.91 20.84 3.59
C THR A 206 5.46 19.53 4.14
N ILE A 207 5.26 18.46 3.39
CA ILE A 207 5.76 17.12 3.73
C ILE A 207 7.12 16.92 3.07
N ARG A 208 8.11 16.47 3.83
CA ARG A 208 9.46 16.17 3.34
C ARG A 208 9.67 14.67 3.25
N PHE A 209 10.18 14.22 2.11
CA PHE A 209 10.46 12.81 1.85
C PHE A 209 11.97 12.52 1.97
N VAL A 210 12.33 11.26 2.17
CA VAL A 210 13.72 10.86 2.42
C VAL A 210 14.65 11.01 1.21
N ASP A 211 14.10 11.13 0.01
CA ASP A 211 14.87 11.50 -1.20
C ASP A 211 15.24 12.98 -1.23
N GLY A 212 14.65 13.80 -0.35
CA GLY A 212 14.76 15.25 -0.38
C GLY A 212 13.70 15.92 -1.26
N SER A 213 12.78 15.14 -1.86
CA SER A 213 11.57 15.69 -2.48
C SER A 213 10.64 16.25 -1.40
N ASN A 214 9.75 17.15 -1.78
CA ASN A 214 8.71 17.64 -0.87
C ASN A 214 7.36 17.85 -1.58
N ALA A 215 6.29 17.85 -0.78
CA ALA A 215 4.93 18.11 -1.22
C ALA A 215 4.34 19.22 -0.35
N ASN A 216 4.02 20.35 -0.96
CA ASN A 216 3.32 21.46 -0.32
C ASN A 216 1.81 21.30 -0.58
N ILE A 217 1.08 20.94 0.46
CA ILE A 217 -0.37 20.74 0.48
C ILE A 217 -0.99 22.10 0.78
N THR A 218 -1.72 22.66 -0.19
CA THR A 218 -2.34 23.99 -0.05
C THR A 218 -3.62 23.93 0.80
N ALA A 219 -4.31 25.05 0.97
CA ALA A 219 -5.60 25.09 1.67
C ALA A 219 -6.67 24.20 1.02
N ASN A 220 -7.51 23.62 1.87
CA ASN A 220 -8.64 22.75 1.53
C ASN A 220 -8.23 21.53 0.69
N SER A 221 -7.10 20.92 1.05
CA SER A 221 -6.50 19.80 0.33
C SER A 221 -6.32 18.58 1.24
N GLU A 222 -6.24 17.42 0.62
CA GLU A 222 -6.05 16.17 1.32
C GLU A 222 -5.11 15.23 0.56
N MET A 223 -4.11 14.71 1.28
CA MET A 223 -3.12 13.78 0.76
C MET A 223 -2.80 12.72 1.80
N SER A 224 -2.46 11.51 1.38
CA SER A 224 -1.85 10.48 2.22
C SER A 224 -0.49 10.08 1.68
N VAL A 225 0.43 9.82 2.61
CA VAL A 225 1.69 9.13 2.31
C VAL A 225 1.34 7.66 2.11
N MET A 226 1.62 7.09 0.93
CA MET A 226 1.36 5.66 0.72
C MET A 226 2.54 4.84 1.19
N GLN A 227 3.70 5.03 0.57
CA GLN A 227 4.94 4.38 0.97
C GLN A 227 6.14 4.99 0.24
N SER A 228 7.29 5.09 0.90
CA SER A 228 8.60 5.24 0.23
C SER A 228 9.48 4.03 0.50
N TYR A 229 10.16 3.50 -0.51
CA TYR A 229 11.03 2.34 -0.35
C TYR A 229 12.13 2.28 -1.42
N ARG A 230 13.16 1.45 -1.20
CA ARG A 230 14.20 1.17 -2.21
C ARG A 230 14.01 -0.23 -2.77
N ASN A 231 13.92 -0.33 -4.09
CA ASN A 231 13.93 -1.61 -4.79
C ASN A 231 15.38 -2.13 -4.93
N GLY A 232 15.65 -3.39 -4.58
CA GLY A 232 16.95 -4.05 -4.76
C GLY A 232 17.90 -4.04 -3.53
N ARG A 233 19.12 -4.60 -3.71
CA ARG A 233 20.20 -4.54 -2.69
C ARG A 233 20.73 -3.10 -2.56
N ARG A 234 21.37 -2.79 -1.42
CA ARG A 234 21.80 -1.43 -0.98
C ARG A 234 22.19 -0.51 -2.17
N GLY A 235 21.43 0.56 -2.38
CA GLY A 235 21.74 1.60 -3.37
C GLY A 235 20.77 1.72 -4.56
N GLY A 236 19.77 0.84 -4.67
CA GLY A 236 18.75 0.95 -5.74
C GLY A 236 17.88 2.21 -5.65
N PRO A 237 17.15 2.54 -6.74
CA PRO A 237 16.34 3.76 -6.83
C PRO A 237 15.31 3.83 -5.71
N LEU A 238 15.10 5.02 -5.17
CA LEU A 238 14.00 5.25 -4.23
C LEU A 238 12.72 5.45 -5.04
N PHE A 239 11.67 4.76 -4.62
CA PHE A 239 10.30 4.99 -5.03
C PHE A 239 9.57 5.67 -3.88
N THR A 240 8.86 6.75 -4.18
CA THR A 240 7.95 7.42 -3.26
C THR A 240 6.58 7.47 -3.90
N LEU A 241 5.57 6.99 -3.17
CA LEU A 241 4.18 7.00 -3.59
C LEU A 241 3.34 7.79 -2.60
N VAL A 242 2.49 8.65 -3.13
CA VAL A 242 1.49 9.41 -2.37
C VAL A 242 0.15 9.31 -3.06
N ARG A 243 -0.92 9.50 -2.31
CA ARG A 243 -2.28 9.61 -2.84
C ARG A 243 -2.87 10.96 -2.51
N GLN A 244 -3.39 11.66 -3.51
CA GLN A 244 -4.16 12.88 -3.32
C GLN A 244 -5.65 12.57 -3.41
N PHE A 245 -6.44 13.11 -2.49
CA PHE A 245 -7.88 12.88 -2.40
C PHE A 245 -8.69 14.12 -2.77
N SER A 246 -8.17 15.33 -2.49
CA SER A 246 -8.83 16.58 -2.85
C SER A 246 -7.85 17.76 -2.91
N GLY A 247 -8.34 18.89 -3.44
CA GLY A 247 -7.64 20.17 -3.46
C GLY A 247 -6.39 20.17 -4.34
N ARG A 248 -5.45 21.08 -4.03
CA ARG A 248 -4.18 21.24 -4.76
C ARG A 248 -2.98 20.84 -3.90
N VAL A 249 -2.01 20.18 -4.53
CA VAL A 249 -0.69 19.90 -3.95
C VAL A 249 0.39 20.23 -4.97
N ASN A 250 1.43 20.92 -4.50
CA ASN A 250 2.62 21.27 -5.28
C ASN A 250 3.75 20.31 -4.93
N TYR A 251 4.27 19.59 -5.92
CA TYR A 251 5.30 18.58 -5.77
C TYR A 251 6.63 19.07 -6.33
N TYR A 252 7.66 18.97 -5.50
CA TYR A 252 9.03 19.33 -5.85
C TYR A 252 9.89 18.07 -5.73
N VAL A 253 10.00 17.35 -6.85
CA VAL A 253 10.65 16.04 -6.90
C VAL A 253 12.12 16.19 -7.20
N LYS A 254 12.98 15.63 -6.35
CA LYS A 254 14.43 15.65 -6.56
C LYS A 254 14.80 14.73 -7.75
N PRO A 255 15.66 15.18 -8.68
CA PRO A 255 16.15 14.33 -9.76
C PRO A 255 16.78 13.02 -9.29
N GLY A 256 16.52 11.94 -10.04
CA GLY A 256 17.06 10.61 -9.80
C GLY A 256 16.23 9.68 -8.92
N ASN A 257 15.09 10.13 -8.38
CA ASN A 257 14.16 9.28 -7.63
C ASN A 257 12.79 9.23 -8.31
N ASN A 258 12.13 8.08 -8.24
CA ASN A 258 10.80 7.89 -8.79
C ASN A 258 9.76 8.40 -7.78
N PHE A 259 8.87 9.25 -8.23
CA PHE A 259 7.83 9.84 -7.41
C PHE A 259 6.49 9.74 -8.12
N ASP A 260 5.56 9.00 -7.53
CA ASP A 260 4.22 8.79 -8.09
C ASP A 260 3.17 9.45 -7.20
N VAL A 261 2.29 10.22 -7.84
CA VAL A 261 1.11 10.81 -7.23
C VAL A 261 -0.12 10.11 -7.79
N ALA A 262 -0.70 9.22 -7.00
CA ALA A 262 -1.97 8.59 -7.31
C ALA A 262 -3.13 9.56 -7.01
N THR A 263 -4.10 9.59 -7.90
CA THR A 263 -5.33 10.40 -7.77
C THR A 263 -6.54 9.53 -8.12
N PRO A 264 -7.78 10.01 -7.93
CA PRO A 264 -8.96 9.24 -8.28
C PRO A 264 -9.07 8.84 -9.76
N THR A 265 -8.52 9.64 -10.69
CA THR A 265 -8.66 9.43 -12.14
C THR A 265 -7.35 9.17 -12.89
N ALA A 266 -6.21 9.39 -12.25
CA ALA A 266 -4.91 9.27 -12.88
C ALA A 266 -3.76 8.98 -11.90
N THR A 267 -2.57 8.72 -12.44
CA THR A 267 -1.31 8.72 -11.71
C THR A 267 -0.32 9.63 -12.43
N ALA A 268 0.27 10.57 -11.69
CA ALA A 268 1.35 11.41 -12.19
C ALA A 268 2.70 10.88 -11.69
N GLY A 269 3.49 10.31 -12.61
CA GLY A 269 4.82 9.77 -12.36
C GLY A 269 5.93 10.72 -12.78
N ALA A 270 6.85 10.99 -11.88
CA ALA A 270 7.88 12.00 -12.00
C ALA A 270 9.28 11.42 -11.72
N LEU A 271 10.27 11.87 -12.50
CA LEU A 271 11.70 11.59 -12.29
C LEU A 271 12.47 12.91 -12.25
N GLY A 272 12.31 13.69 -11.18
CA GLY A 272 12.93 15.02 -11.05
C GLY A 272 12.18 16.11 -11.80
N THR A 273 11.17 16.69 -11.18
CA THR A 273 10.33 17.73 -11.78
C THR A 273 9.61 18.55 -10.71
N ARG A 274 9.21 19.75 -11.08
CA ARG A 274 8.27 20.58 -10.34
C ARG A 274 6.93 20.58 -11.07
N PHE A 275 5.89 20.18 -10.37
CA PHE A 275 4.54 20.10 -10.91
C PHE A 275 3.51 20.28 -9.80
N SER A 276 2.28 20.60 -10.17
CA SER A 276 1.15 20.61 -9.24
C SER A 276 0.02 19.76 -9.77
N VAL A 277 -0.69 19.10 -8.85
CA VAL A 277 -1.93 18.38 -9.14
C VAL A 277 -3.05 19.06 -8.39
N ASN A 278 -4.09 19.45 -9.12
CA ASN A 278 -5.33 19.99 -8.57
C ASN A 278 -6.48 19.04 -8.88
N LEU A 279 -7.25 18.67 -7.85
CA LEU A 279 -8.43 17.83 -8.01
C LEU A 279 -9.69 18.69 -7.98
N ALA A 280 -10.44 18.67 -9.07
CA ALA A 280 -11.62 19.49 -9.24
C ALA A 280 -12.72 18.75 -10.01
N ALA A 281 -13.97 19.21 -9.87
CA ALA A 281 -15.07 18.69 -10.67
C ALA A 281 -14.81 18.95 -12.16
N SER A 282 -15.22 18.02 -13.01
CA SER A 282 -15.05 18.09 -14.46
C SER A 282 -16.27 17.48 -15.14
N PRO A 283 -16.71 18.02 -16.30
CA PRO A 283 -17.80 17.43 -17.08
C PRO A 283 -17.40 16.08 -17.70
N ASN A 284 -16.11 15.75 -17.73
CA ASN A 284 -15.60 14.53 -18.38
C ASN A 284 -15.52 13.33 -17.41
N VAL A 285 -15.94 13.50 -16.15
CA VAL A 285 -15.98 12.43 -15.15
C VAL A 285 -17.39 12.33 -14.56
N PRO A 286 -17.80 11.15 -14.05
CA PRO A 286 -19.07 10.98 -13.36
C PRO A 286 -19.32 12.02 -12.27
N ILE A 287 -20.59 12.40 -12.09
CA ILE A 287 -21.00 13.36 -11.05
C ILE A 287 -20.53 12.86 -9.67
N GLY A 288 -19.87 13.75 -8.93
CA GLY A 288 -19.31 13.43 -7.61
C GLY A 288 -17.87 12.90 -7.64
N GLN A 289 -17.32 12.56 -8.81
CA GLN A 289 -15.90 12.24 -8.98
C GLN A 289 -15.09 13.51 -9.25
N LEU A 290 -13.90 13.59 -8.65
CA LEU A 290 -12.94 14.65 -8.96
C LEU A 290 -12.02 14.18 -10.08
N ASP A 291 -11.81 15.06 -11.07
CA ASP A 291 -10.82 14.86 -12.10
C ASP A 291 -9.49 15.50 -11.71
N SER A 292 -8.43 15.06 -12.37
CA SER A 292 -7.05 15.39 -12.02
C SER A 292 -6.48 16.36 -13.05
N PHE A 293 -6.14 17.56 -12.59
CA PHE A 293 -5.54 18.60 -13.41
C PHE A 293 -4.07 18.72 -13.07
N LEU A 294 -3.20 18.34 -14.01
CA LEU A 294 -1.75 18.37 -13.86
C LEU A 294 -1.18 19.62 -14.52
N THR A 295 -0.35 20.36 -13.79
CA THR A 295 0.42 21.50 -14.32
C THR A 295 1.90 21.19 -14.12
N VAL A 296 2.67 21.11 -15.22
CA VAL A 296 4.12 20.82 -15.17
C VAL A 296 4.90 22.10 -15.36
N GLN A 297 5.79 22.41 -14.42
CA GLN A 297 6.62 23.62 -14.44
C GLN A 297 8.02 23.34 -14.96
N GLU A 298 8.54 22.13 -14.74
CA GLU A 298 9.90 21.75 -15.15
C GLU A 298 9.93 20.33 -15.73
N HIS A 299 10.82 20.08 -16.70
CA HIS A 299 11.07 18.75 -17.25
C HIS A 299 9.81 18.05 -17.78
N THR A 300 9.49 16.84 -17.31
CA THR A 300 8.41 16.01 -17.84
C THR A 300 7.80 15.15 -16.74
N VAL A 301 6.48 15.01 -16.80
CA VAL A 301 5.68 14.09 -15.97
C VAL A 301 4.97 13.11 -16.89
N ALA A 302 5.04 11.82 -16.56
CA ALA A 302 4.21 10.80 -17.17
C ALA A 302 2.84 10.83 -16.48
N PHE A 303 1.78 11.09 -17.22
CA PHE A 303 0.42 11.19 -16.70
C PHE A 303 -0.42 10.04 -17.24
N THR A 304 -0.64 9.06 -16.36
CA THR A 304 -1.28 7.78 -16.67
C THR A 304 -2.75 7.81 -16.23
N THR A 305 -3.65 7.57 -17.17
CA THR A 305 -5.09 7.40 -16.94
C THR A 305 -5.47 5.93 -17.16
N LEU A 306 -6.77 5.62 -17.13
CA LEU A 306 -7.26 4.27 -17.41
C LEU A 306 -7.03 3.85 -18.85
N GLU A 307 -6.98 4.81 -19.77
CA GLU A 307 -6.94 4.55 -21.20
C GLU A 307 -5.52 4.65 -21.77
N ARG A 308 -4.68 5.54 -21.22
CA ARG A 308 -3.36 5.83 -21.78
C ARG A 308 -2.40 6.50 -20.80
N THR A 309 -1.13 6.55 -21.18
CA THR A 309 -0.12 7.42 -20.56
C THR A 309 0.32 8.51 -21.53
N VAL A 310 0.25 9.77 -21.09
CA VAL A 310 0.72 10.94 -21.86
C VAL A 310 1.89 11.59 -21.12
N ASN A 311 2.96 11.91 -21.84
CA ASN A 311 4.06 12.70 -21.28
C ASN A 311 3.75 14.19 -21.43
N ILE A 312 3.71 14.90 -20.31
CA ILE A 312 3.49 16.35 -20.28
C ILE A 312 4.80 17.01 -19.89
N SER A 313 5.34 17.82 -20.79
CA SER A 313 6.61 18.50 -20.62
C SER A 313 6.41 19.99 -20.46
N ALA A 314 7.20 20.61 -19.58
CA ALA A 314 7.28 22.06 -19.54
C ALA A 314 8.05 22.58 -20.76
N ILE A 315 7.58 23.69 -21.32
CA ILE A 315 8.25 24.36 -22.43
C ILE A 315 9.00 25.58 -21.86
N PRO A 316 10.34 25.65 -21.99
CA PRO A 316 11.10 26.78 -21.47
C PRO A 316 10.65 28.10 -22.11
N GLY A 317 10.36 29.10 -21.29
CA GLY A 317 9.91 30.42 -21.74
C GLY A 317 8.40 30.56 -21.98
N GLU A 318 7.63 29.49 -21.81
CA GLU A 318 6.17 29.51 -21.90
C GLU A 318 5.51 29.36 -20.52
N LEU A 319 4.25 29.81 -20.42
CA LEU A 319 3.46 29.59 -19.23
C LEU A 319 3.16 28.08 -19.04
N PRO A 320 3.21 27.57 -17.79
CA PRO A 320 2.90 26.18 -17.52
C PRO A 320 1.51 25.77 -18.02
N VAL A 321 1.45 24.74 -18.87
CA VAL A 321 0.19 24.20 -19.37
C VAL A 321 -0.44 23.31 -18.32
N THR A 322 -1.74 23.51 -18.09
CA THR A 322 -2.56 22.62 -17.24
C THR A 322 -3.33 21.66 -18.12
N VAL A 323 -3.31 20.38 -17.75
CA VAL A 323 -3.84 19.28 -18.54
C VAL A 323 -4.74 18.43 -17.65
N ALA A 324 -6.00 18.24 -18.05
CA ALA A 324 -6.95 17.38 -17.32
C ALA A 324 -6.78 15.92 -17.73
N ALA A 325 -6.88 14.98 -16.80
CA ALA A 325 -6.70 13.55 -17.08
C ALA A 325 -7.68 13.04 -18.14
N ASN A 326 -8.96 13.41 -18.01
CA ASN A 326 -10.02 12.98 -18.93
C ASN A 326 -10.35 14.05 -19.97
N ASP A 327 -9.36 14.86 -20.40
CA ASP A 327 -9.57 15.78 -21.52
C ASP A 327 -9.72 15.00 -22.84
N PRO A 328 -10.85 15.15 -23.57
CA PRO A 328 -11.06 14.47 -24.85
C PRO A 328 -10.05 14.91 -25.92
N VAL A 329 -9.50 16.12 -25.85
CA VAL A 329 -8.55 16.63 -26.85
C VAL A 329 -7.16 15.98 -26.70
N LEU A 330 -6.82 15.50 -25.51
CA LEU A 330 -5.58 14.76 -25.29
C LEU A 330 -5.55 13.39 -25.96
N ASP A 331 -6.71 12.83 -26.34
CA ASP A 331 -6.80 11.52 -26.99
C ASP A 331 -6.13 11.48 -28.36
N ASN A 332 -6.00 12.65 -29.00
CA ASN A 332 -5.45 12.78 -30.33
C ASN A 332 -3.92 12.97 -30.36
N ARG A 333 -3.21 12.95 -29.21
CA ARG A 333 -1.75 13.12 -29.18
C ARG A 333 -1.07 11.74 -29.13
N PRO A 334 -0.45 11.26 -30.23
CA PRO A 334 0.22 9.95 -30.22
C PRO A 334 1.37 9.93 -29.21
N ARG A 335 1.45 8.83 -28.44
CA ARG A 335 2.57 8.54 -27.54
C ARG A 335 3.87 8.57 -28.35
N ARG A 336 4.74 9.55 -28.13
CA ARG A 336 6.10 9.51 -28.68
C ARG A 336 6.85 8.35 -28.02
N PRO A 337 7.26 7.31 -28.77
CA PRO A 337 8.05 6.23 -28.19
C PRO A 337 9.34 6.81 -27.62
N ARG A 338 9.71 6.36 -26.42
CA ARG A 338 11.00 6.68 -25.81
C ARG A 338 12.07 6.06 -26.70
N ASN A 339 12.94 6.88 -27.30
CA ASN A 339 14.12 6.37 -27.99
C ASN A 339 14.91 5.49 -27.01
N GLY A 340 14.78 4.17 -27.17
CA GLY A 340 15.63 3.23 -26.48
C GLY A 340 17.05 3.50 -26.93
N ARG A 341 17.95 3.72 -25.97
CA ARG A 341 19.37 3.49 -26.24
C ARG A 341 19.50 2.02 -26.62
N ALA A 342 19.52 1.74 -27.91
CA ALA A 342 20.05 0.50 -28.43
C ALA A 342 21.51 0.45 -27.96
N ASN A 343 21.78 -0.36 -26.93
CA ASN A 343 23.14 -0.79 -26.68
C ASN A 343 23.60 -1.51 -27.95
N GLY A 344 24.64 -0.97 -28.58
CA GLY A 344 25.26 -1.55 -29.75
C GLY A 344 25.77 -2.95 -29.45
N LEU A 345 25.07 -3.95 -29.95
CA LEU A 345 25.68 -5.20 -30.35
C LEU A 345 26.13 -4.98 -31.79
N GLY A 346 27.42 -4.69 -31.95
CA GLY A 346 28.05 -4.57 -33.25
C GLY A 346 27.95 -5.90 -34.00
N SER A 347 27.16 -5.91 -35.08
CA SER A 347 27.35 -6.87 -36.15
C SER A 347 28.52 -6.37 -37.02
N THR A 348 29.74 -6.83 -36.71
CA THR A 348 30.82 -6.78 -37.68
C THR A 348 30.51 -7.79 -38.77
N GLY A 349 30.24 -7.28 -39.97
CA GLY A 349 30.20 -8.09 -41.18
C GLY A 349 31.58 -8.63 -41.55
N GLY A 350 31.59 -9.76 -42.23
CA GLY A 350 32.73 -10.32 -42.92
C GLY A 350 32.22 -11.32 -43.96
N GLY A 351 32.12 -10.86 -45.21
CA GLY A 351 31.86 -11.71 -46.37
C GLY A 351 33.15 -12.19 -47.03
N ASN A 352 32.99 -13.24 -47.86
CA ASN A 352 33.87 -13.77 -48.91
C ASN A 352 35.21 -14.37 -48.45
N ASN A 353 35.35 -15.70 -48.50
CA ASN A 353 35.61 -16.52 -49.69
C ASN A 353 35.37 -18.00 -49.38
#